data_AF-A0A254QEX0-F1
#
_entry.id   AF-A0A254QEX0-F1
#
_cell.length_a   1.000
_cell.length_b   1.000
_cell.length_c   1.000
_cell.angle_alpha   90.00
_cell.angle_beta   90.00
_cell.angle_gamma   90.00
#
_symmetry.space_group_name_H-M   'P 1'
#
loop_
_entity.id
_entity.type
_entity.pdbx_description
1 polymer ?
#
loop_
_entity_poly.entity_id
_entity_poly.type
_entity_poly.pdbx_seq_one_letter_code
_entity_poly.pdbx_strand_id
1 'polypeptide(L)'
;MRKGLCIILCLIPFLAFGQKRDEGNIVDKGIDWAVGMWNRAQKEGKPFAEKTIKQAPSYYKGIQTSLTDFARRVEKGDIAKTIEDKKKLVSELWRMRSAINLMSLLDPGVLKQLTGIDTSKFSEMQKTLQKTESKLAKAGVKAKA
;
A
#
# COMPACT_ATOMS: atom_id res chain seq x y z
N MET A 1 26.83 -5.44 38.44
CA MET A 1 26.87 -5.80 37.00
C MET A 1 25.52 -5.46 36.39
N ARG A 2 25.42 -4.34 35.64
CA ARG A 2 24.18 -3.86 35.01
C ARG A 2 24.31 -4.05 33.50
N LYS A 3 23.50 -4.93 32.91
CA LYS A 3 23.28 -5.06 31.46
C LYS A 3 21.78 -5.31 31.26
N GLY A 4 21.17 -4.54 30.37
CA GLY A 4 19.71 -4.46 30.16
C GLY A 4 19.37 -3.04 29.75
N LEU A 5 20.04 -2.50 28.73
CA LEU A 5 19.67 -2.60 27.31
C LEU A 5 18.38 -1.82 27.02
N CYS A 6 18.59 -0.62 26.49
CA CYS A 6 17.60 0.34 26.03
C CYS A 6 16.54 -0.32 25.14
N ILE A 7 15.32 -0.43 25.67
CA ILE A 7 14.10 -0.58 24.89
C ILE A 7 13.22 0.58 25.36
N ILE A 8 12.48 1.18 24.41
CA ILE A 8 11.70 2.42 24.51
C ILE A 8 12.46 3.64 23.98
N LEU A 9 12.59 3.72 22.65
CA LEU A 9 12.66 4.98 21.89
C LEU A 9 12.65 4.70 20.37
N CYS A 10 11.60 4.04 19.87
CA CYS A 10 11.30 3.95 18.43
C CYS A 10 9.79 3.90 18.17
N LEU A 11 8.99 4.50 19.05
CA LEU A 11 7.58 4.79 18.82
C LEU A 11 7.45 6.31 18.81
N ILE A 12 6.94 6.82 17.69
CA ILE A 12 6.59 8.22 17.40
C ILE A 12 7.75 9.04 16.78
N PRO A 13 7.61 9.35 15.48
CA PRO A 13 7.69 10.75 15.08
C PRO A 13 6.44 11.08 14.23
N PHE A 14 5.25 10.91 14.82
CA PHE A 14 4.00 11.42 14.24
C PHE A 14 3.55 12.74 14.85
N LEU A 15 4.26 13.25 15.85
CA LEU A 15 3.89 14.49 16.53
C LEU A 15 5.11 15.42 16.59
N ALA A 16 4.90 16.63 16.07
CA ALA A 16 5.86 17.72 15.89
C ALA A 16 6.89 17.55 14.75
N PHE A 17 6.55 18.05 13.56
CA PHE A 17 7.50 18.89 12.83
C PHE A 17 6.75 19.79 11.85
N GLY A 18 6.62 21.06 12.24
CA GLY A 18 6.45 22.16 11.30
C GLY A 18 7.74 22.30 10.49
N GLN A 19 7.80 21.59 9.37
CA GLN A 19 8.68 21.90 8.25
C GLN A 19 7.84 21.62 7.01
N LYS A 20 7.90 22.53 6.03
CA LYS A 20 7.54 22.21 4.65
C LYS A 20 8.38 20.99 4.26
N ARG A 21 7.82 19.79 4.44
CA ARG A 21 8.43 18.58 3.92
C ARG A 21 8.19 18.66 2.42
N ASP A 22 9.25 18.57 1.63
CA ASP A 22 9.13 18.38 0.19
C ASP A 22 8.22 17.17 -0.05
N GLU A 23 6.97 17.44 -0.41
CA GLU A 23 5.94 16.42 -0.58
C GLU A 23 6.39 15.38 -1.63
N GLY A 24 7.15 15.83 -2.64
CA GLY A 24 7.78 14.97 -3.63
C GLY A 24 8.72 13.91 -3.04
N ASN A 25 9.51 14.23 -2.01
CA ASN A 25 10.44 13.29 -1.38
C ASN A 25 9.70 12.18 -0.59
N ILE A 26 8.50 12.47 -0.07
CA ILE A 26 7.68 11.49 0.66
C ILE A 26 6.95 10.55 -0.31
N VAL A 27 6.47 11.09 -1.43
CA VAL A 27 5.76 10.33 -2.47
C VAL A 27 6.70 9.29 -3.10
N ASP A 28 7.92 9.71 -3.44
CA ASP A 28 8.95 8.85 -4.04
C ASP A 28 9.39 7.75 -3.07
N LYS A 29 9.67 8.09 -1.79
CA LYS A 29 9.95 7.09 -0.74
C LYS A 29 8.81 6.07 -0.54
N GLY A 30 7.57 6.52 -0.72
CA GLY A 30 6.39 5.65 -0.64
C GLY A 30 6.33 4.63 -1.77
N ILE A 31 6.72 5.02 -2.98
CA ILE A 31 6.81 4.14 -4.15
C ILE A 31 7.98 3.17 -3.97
N ASP A 32 9.16 3.67 -3.61
CA ASP A 32 10.36 2.84 -3.41
C ASP A 32 10.13 1.77 -2.35
N TRP A 33 9.47 2.12 -1.24
CA TRP A 33 9.08 1.15 -0.23
C TRP A 33 8.11 0.10 -0.79
N ALA A 34 7.07 0.50 -1.52
CA ALA A 34 6.08 -0.42 -2.08
C ALA A 34 6.68 -1.38 -3.12
N VAL A 35 7.58 -0.87 -3.97
CA VAL A 35 8.34 -1.63 -4.97
C VAL A 35 9.34 -2.56 -4.29
N GLY A 36 10.09 -2.07 -3.30
CA GLY A 36 11.05 -2.87 -2.53
C GLY A 36 10.38 -4.03 -1.79
N MET A 37 9.22 -3.77 -1.18
CA MET A 37 8.38 -4.81 -0.54
C MET A 37 7.94 -5.87 -1.56
N TRP A 38 7.50 -5.45 -2.74
CA TRP A 38 7.09 -6.40 -3.79
C TRP A 38 8.27 -7.23 -4.32
N ASN A 39 9.40 -6.60 -4.61
CA ASN A 39 10.61 -7.30 -5.06
C ASN A 39 11.08 -8.32 -4.02
N ARG A 40 10.95 -8.01 -2.73
CA ARG A 40 11.26 -8.95 -1.65
C ARG A 40 10.26 -10.09 -1.59
N ALA A 41 8.97 -9.81 -1.75
CA ALA A 41 7.92 -10.83 -1.83
C ALA A 41 8.10 -11.76 -3.04
N GLN A 42 8.58 -11.27 -4.18
CA GLN A 42 8.91 -12.11 -5.32
C GLN A 42 10.07 -13.08 -5.05
N LYS A 43 11.02 -12.70 -4.19
CA LYS A 43 12.18 -13.53 -3.81
C LYS A 43 11.86 -14.52 -2.69
N GLU A 44 11.18 -14.05 -1.64
CA GLU A 44 10.93 -14.82 -0.42
C GLU A 44 9.56 -15.51 -0.40
N GLY A 45 8.64 -15.11 -1.28
CA GLY A 45 7.33 -15.73 -1.47
C GLY A 45 6.38 -15.59 -0.28
N LYS A 46 5.55 -16.63 -0.10
CA LYS A 46 4.51 -16.71 0.93
C LYS A 46 5.01 -16.49 2.36
N PRO A 47 6.15 -17.07 2.82
CA PRO A 47 6.65 -16.83 4.19
C PRO A 47 6.86 -15.36 4.53
N PHE A 48 7.37 -14.57 3.59
CA PHE A 48 7.54 -13.14 3.77
C PHE A 48 6.19 -12.42 3.82
N ALA A 49 5.30 -12.70 2.86
CA ALA A 49 3.97 -12.10 2.81
C ALA A 49 3.18 -12.36 4.11
N GLU A 50 3.21 -13.59 4.62
CA GLU A 50 2.58 -13.93 5.90
C GLU A 50 3.17 -13.13 7.05
N LYS A 51 4.51 -13.08 7.16
CA LYS A 51 5.20 -12.35 8.23
C LYS A 51 4.84 -10.87 8.19
N THR A 52 4.86 -10.25 7.01
CA THR A 52 4.52 -8.84 6.84
C THR A 52 3.05 -8.57 7.21
N ILE A 53 2.12 -9.40 6.76
CA ILE A 53 0.70 -9.22 7.05
C ILE A 53 0.42 -9.45 8.55
N LYS A 54 1.06 -10.44 9.17
CA LYS A 54 0.98 -10.70 10.62
C LYS A 54 1.49 -9.52 11.47
N GLN A 55 2.48 -8.77 11.00
CA GLN A 55 3.01 -7.61 11.73
C GLN A 55 2.06 -6.41 11.74
N ALA A 56 1.19 -6.27 10.73
CA ALA A 56 0.30 -5.12 10.59
C ALA A 56 -1.07 -5.50 9.99
N PRO A 57 -1.84 -6.42 10.59
CA PRO A 57 -3.07 -6.95 9.99
C PRO A 57 -4.16 -5.87 9.78
N SER A 58 -4.20 -4.86 10.64
CA SER A 58 -5.12 -3.72 10.55
C SER A 58 -4.90 -2.89 9.28
N TYR A 59 -3.65 -2.73 8.85
CA TYR A 59 -3.32 -2.04 7.60
C TYR A 59 -3.92 -2.78 6.39
N TYR A 60 -3.71 -4.09 6.30
CA TYR A 60 -4.23 -4.91 5.20
C TYR A 60 -5.75 -5.00 5.19
N LYS A 61 -6.38 -5.07 6.37
CA LYS A 61 -7.84 -4.97 6.51
C LYS A 61 -8.38 -3.62 5.97
N GLY A 62 -7.64 -2.54 6.18
CA GLY A 62 -7.98 -1.19 5.70
C GLY A 62 -7.78 -0.97 4.20
N ILE A 63 -7.12 -1.88 3.48
CA ILE A 63 -6.86 -1.74 2.03
C ILE A 63 -8.16 -1.76 1.23
N GLN A 64 -9.15 -2.57 1.61
CA GLN A 64 -10.42 -2.62 0.89
C GLN A 64 -11.12 -1.26 0.89
N THR A 65 -11.22 -0.62 2.05
CA THR A 65 -11.81 0.72 2.19
C THR A 65 -10.99 1.75 1.43
N SER A 66 -9.66 1.73 1.61
CA SER A 66 -8.75 2.68 0.95
C SER A 66 -8.83 2.58 -0.57
N LEU A 67 -8.91 1.36 -1.11
CA LEU A 67 -9.07 1.10 -2.54
C LEU A 67 -10.42 1.58 -3.07
N THR A 68 -11.49 1.35 -2.32
CA THR A 68 -12.84 1.80 -2.70
C THR A 68 -12.91 3.32 -2.77
N ASP A 69 -12.35 4.01 -1.76
CA ASP A 69 -12.30 5.47 -1.74
C ASP A 69 -11.39 6.05 -2.83
N PHE A 70 -10.25 5.42 -3.08
CA PHE A 70 -9.36 5.79 -4.17
C PHE A 70 -10.03 5.61 -5.54
N ALA A 71 -10.63 4.45 -5.80
CA ALA A 71 -11.36 4.17 -7.02
C ALA A 71 -12.49 5.19 -7.24
N ARG A 72 -13.24 5.53 -6.18
CA ARG A 72 -14.30 6.55 -6.23
C ARG A 72 -13.75 7.94 -6.58
N ARG A 73 -12.61 8.36 -6.04
CA ARG A 73 -11.94 9.64 -6.40
C ARG A 73 -11.52 9.65 -7.86
N VAL A 74 -10.86 8.58 -8.32
CA VAL A 74 -10.49 8.41 -9.73
C VAL A 74 -11.74 8.39 -10.63
N GLU A 75 -12.84 7.80 -10.16
CA GLU A 75 -14.08 7.71 -10.93
C GLU A 75 -14.74 9.06 -11.16
N LYS A 76 -14.81 9.90 -10.11
CA LYS A 76 -15.39 11.24 -10.12
C LYS A 76 -14.60 12.26 -10.94
N GLY A 77 -13.51 11.85 -11.59
CA GLY A 77 -12.70 12.75 -12.38
C GLY A 77 -11.83 13.67 -11.52
N ASP A 78 -11.57 13.30 -10.25
CA ASP A 78 -10.52 13.91 -9.43
C ASP A 78 -9.14 13.42 -9.88
N ILE A 79 -8.95 13.48 -11.20
CA ILE A 79 -7.76 13.05 -11.90
C ILE A 79 -6.85 14.26 -11.92
N ALA A 80 -5.86 14.20 -11.04
CA ALA A 80 -4.67 15.04 -10.96
C ALA A 80 -4.40 15.95 -12.18
N LYS A 81 -4.59 17.26 -11.98
CA LYS A 81 -4.28 18.29 -12.99
C LYS A 81 -2.79 18.62 -13.04
N THR A 82 -2.08 18.47 -11.92
CA THR A 82 -0.64 18.75 -11.83
C THR A 82 0.19 17.47 -11.86
N ILE A 83 1.48 17.58 -12.18
CA ILE A 83 2.42 16.45 -12.11
C ILE A 83 2.53 15.90 -10.69
N GLU A 84 2.51 16.77 -9.68
CA GLU A 84 2.60 16.41 -8.27
C GLU A 84 1.40 15.54 -7.85
N ASP A 85 0.19 15.93 -8.25
CA ASP A 85 -1.03 15.16 -7.99
C ASP A 85 -0.97 13.79 -8.68
N LYS A 86 -0.41 13.73 -9.91
CA LYS A 86 -0.25 12.46 -10.62
C LYS A 86 0.72 11.53 -9.89
N LYS A 87 1.82 12.06 -9.35
CA LYS A 87 2.75 11.29 -8.54
C LYS A 87 2.10 10.77 -7.26
N LYS A 88 1.29 11.60 -6.58
CA LYS A 88 0.53 11.18 -5.39
C LYS A 88 -0.44 10.03 -5.71
N LEU A 89 -1.22 10.15 -6.79
CA LEU A 89 -2.11 9.07 -7.25
C LEU A 89 -1.34 7.78 -7.58
N VAL A 90 -0.19 7.90 -8.26
CA VAL A 90 0.68 6.76 -8.56
C VAL A 90 1.22 6.10 -7.29
N SER A 91 1.64 6.89 -6.30
CA SER A 91 2.15 6.37 -5.01
C SER A 91 1.06 5.65 -4.21
N GLU A 92 -0.14 6.23 -4.14
CA GLU A 92 -1.29 5.56 -3.53
C GLU A 92 -1.61 4.25 -4.24
N LEU A 93 -1.66 4.26 -5.58
CA LEU A 93 -1.88 3.08 -6.39
C LEU A 93 -0.83 1.99 -6.13
N TRP A 94 0.46 2.34 -6.08
CA TRP A 94 1.54 1.40 -5.80
C TRP A 94 1.43 0.76 -4.42
N ARG A 95 1.06 1.53 -3.40
CA ARG A 95 0.83 1.00 -2.04
C ARG A 95 -0.30 -0.02 -2.03
N MET A 96 -1.43 0.30 -2.65
CA MET A 96 -2.57 -0.62 -2.76
C MET A 96 -2.23 -1.87 -3.56
N ARG A 97 -1.54 -1.71 -4.69
CA ARG A 97 -1.07 -2.82 -5.52
C ARG A 97 -0.12 -3.73 -4.76
N SER A 98 0.87 -3.16 -4.08
CA SER A 98 1.83 -3.94 -3.29
C SER A 98 1.13 -4.73 -2.18
N ALA A 99 0.19 -4.11 -1.47
CA ALA A 99 -0.59 -4.80 -0.45
C ALA A 99 -1.46 -5.94 -1.01
N ILE A 100 -2.17 -5.71 -2.12
CA ILE A 100 -2.99 -6.73 -2.81
C ILE A 100 -2.12 -7.87 -3.34
N ASN A 101 -0.95 -7.55 -3.88
CA ASN A 101 0.00 -8.54 -4.35
C ASN A 101 0.50 -9.42 -3.19
N LEU A 102 0.86 -8.84 -2.04
CA LEU A 102 1.22 -9.60 -0.84
C LEU A 102 0.08 -10.51 -0.38
N MET A 103 -1.16 -10.00 -0.36
CA MET A 103 -2.34 -10.81 -0.02
C MET A 103 -2.57 -11.95 -1.02
N SER A 104 -2.24 -11.77 -2.30
CA SER A 104 -2.39 -12.80 -3.33
C SER A 104 -1.45 -14.00 -3.17
N LEU A 105 -0.36 -13.83 -2.41
CA LEU A 105 0.59 -14.90 -2.09
C LEU A 105 0.12 -15.79 -0.94
N LEU A 106 -0.96 -15.42 -0.25
CA LEU A 106 -1.51 -16.18 0.87
C LEU A 106 -2.58 -17.16 0.42
N ASP A 107 -2.66 -18.31 1.09
CA ASP A 107 -3.81 -19.18 0.91
C ASP A 107 -5.08 -18.48 1.41
N PRO A 108 -6.25 -18.74 0.79
CA PRO A 108 -7.53 -18.17 1.20
C PRO A 108 -7.83 -18.26 2.71
N GLY A 109 -7.54 -19.40 3.32
CA GLY A 109 -7.77 -19.61 4.76
C GLY A 109 -6.89 -18.72 5.62
N VAL A 110 -5.60 -18.58 5.26
CA VAL A 110 -4.64 -17.73 5.97
C VAL A 110 -4.97 -16.25 5.78
N LEU A 111 -5.31 -15.83 4.55
CA LEU A 111 -5.75 -14.46 4.28
C LEU A 111 -6.95 -14.09 5.16
N LYS A 112 -7.98 -14.94 5.19
CA LYS A 112 -9.17 -14.74 6.01
C LYS A 112 -8.84 -14.69 7.50
N GLN A 113 -7.97 -15.57 7.98
CA GLN A 113 -7.55 -15.58 9.39
C GLN A 113 -6.80 -14.30 9.78
N LEU A 114 -5.89 -13.82 8.92
CA LEU A 114 -5.04 -12.67 9.25
C LEU A 114 -5.72 -11.32 9.03
N THR A 115 -6.65 -11.22 8.09
CA THR A 115 -7.21 -9.92 7.66
C THR A 115 -8.73 -9.84 7.75
N GLY A 116 -9.42 -10.99 7.86
CA GLY A 116 -10.87 -11.08 7.74
C GLY A 116 -11.39 -10.98 6.30
N ILE A 117 -10.52 -10.96 5.30
CA ILE A 117 -10.86 -10.86 3.89
C ILE A 117 -11.03 -12.29 3.32
N ASP A 118 -12.22 -12.58 2.77
CA ASP A 118 -12.49 -13.83 2.07
C ASP A 118 -12.13 -13.73 0.57
N THR A 119 -12.23 -14.86 -0.15
CA THR A 119 -11.91 -14.94 -1.58
C THR A 119 -12.78 -14.04 -2.44
N SER A 120 -14.05 -13.84 -2.07
CA SER A 120 -14.98 -13.00 -2.81
C SER A 120 -14.57 -11.54 -2.71
N LYS A 121 -14.37 -11.04 -1.49
CA LYS A 121 -13.89 -9.68 -1.23
C LYS A 121 -12.53 -9.45 -1.85
N PHE A 122 -11.63 -10.42 -1.76
CA PHE A 122 -10.31 -10.32 -2.37
C PHE A 122 -10.40 -10.21 -3.91
N SER A 123 -11.24 -11.02 -4.55
CA SER A 123 -11.48 -10.94 -5.99
C SER A 123 -12.07 -9.58 -6.41
N GLU A 124 -12.99 -9.02 -5.62
CA GLU A 124 -13.54 -7.69 -5.85
C GLU A 124 -12.47 -6.59 -5.74
N MET A 125 -11.57 -6.71 -4.76
CA MET A 125 -10.42 -5.79 -4.62
C MET A 125 -9.50 -5.86 -5.84
N GLN A 126 -9.18 -7.06 -6.34
CA GLN A 126 -8.35 -7.21 -7.54
C GLN A 126 -9.02 -6.57 -8.78
N LYS A 127 -10.33 -6.81 -8.97
CA LYS A 127 -11.09 -6.19 -10.07
C LYS A 127 -11.13 -4.67 -9.96
N THR A 128 -11.35 -4.15 -8.75
CA THR A 128 -11.40 -2.71 -8.48
C THR A 128 -10.04 -2.06 -8.74
N LEU A 129 -8.95 -2.69 -8.32
CA LEU A 129 -7.59 -2.24 -8.60
C LEU A 129 -7.34 -2.18 -10.11
N GLN A 130 -7.61 -3.26 -10.84
CA GLN A 130 -7.39 -3.34 -12.28
C GLN A 130 -8.22 -2.30 -13.07
N LYS A 131 -9.47 -2.09 -12.69
CA LYS A 131 -10.34 -1.05 -13.27
C LYS A 131 -9.76 0.35 -13.02
N THR A 132 -9.28 0.59 -11.80
CA THR A 132 -8.69 1.88 -11.40
C THR A 132 -7.37 2.15 -12.12
N GLU A 133 -6.48 1.15 -12.20
CA GLU A 133 -5.23 1.19 -13.00
C GLU A 133 -5.53 1.55 -14.45
N SER A 134 -6.51 0.89 -15.06
CA SER A 134 -6.90 1.13 -16.45
C SER A 134 -7.41 2.56 -16.67
N LYS A 135 -8.18 3.10 -15.72
CA LYS A 135 -8.71 4.47 -15.81
C LYS A 135 -7.60 5.52 -15.63
N LEU A 136 -6.69 5.32 -14.69
CA LEU A 136 -5.52 6.17 -14.51
C LEU A 136 -4.60 6.16 -15.73
N ALA A 137 -4.35 4.98 -16.31
CA ALA A 137 -3.55 4.84 -17.52
C ALA A 137 -4.15 5.59 -18.72
N LYS A 138 -5.48 5.51 -18.92
CA LYS A 138 -6.22 6.28 -19.93
C LYS A 138 -6.13 7.80 -19.71
N ALA A 139 -6.03 8.22 -18.45
CA ALA A 139 -5.86 9.61 -18.08
C ALA A 139 -4.42 10.13 -18.16
N GLY A 140 -3.48 9.33 -18.67
CA GLY A 140 -2.07 9.70 -18.76
C GLY A 140 -1.36 9.71 -17.40
N VAL A 141 -1.94 9.09 -16.38
CA VAL A 141 -1.31 8.83 -15.08
C VAL A 141 -0.68 7.45 -15.16
N LYS A 142 0.59 7.41 -15.55
CA LYS A 142 1.36 6.15 -15.64
C LYS A 142 2.36 6.09 -14.51
N ALA A 143 2.31 5.00 -13.75
CA ALA A 143 3.45 4.55 -12.98
C ALA A 143 4.55 4.15 -13.97
N LYS A 144 5.60 4.97 -14.12
CA LYS A 144 6.82 4.48 -14.75
C LYS A 144 7.43 3.50 -13.74
N ALA A 145 7.46 2.22 -14.10
CA ALA A 145 8.16 1.18 -13.34
C ALA A 145 9.67 1.39 -13.44
#